data_AF-A0A8S1TDP6-F1
#
_entry.id   AF-A0A8S1TDP6-F1
#
_cell.length_a   1.000
_cell.length_b   1.000
_cell.length_c   1.000
_cell.angle_alpha   90.00
_cell.angle_beta   90.00
_cell.angle_gamma   90.00
#
_symmetry.space_group_name_H-M   'P 1'
#
loop_
_entity.id
_entity.type
_entity.pdbx_description
1 polymer ?
#
loop_
_entity_poly.entity_id
_entity_poly.type
_entity_poly.pdbx_seq_one_letter_code
_entity_poly.pdbx_strand_id
1 'polypeptide(L)'
;MEFEKQIYQTHSFFLSFTLVRFFVKLGSFIFPILSILGLCALLMLHINQYTTGLILLETDLINFDNETVYKFNITNSNNENLNQNFKYAQSQSLLQLQDEFLNKYNFSQKTIMIDGDKYWSGLNSILQYTTNIESFFLIDLIQQLNRSAIQIVDMQTNISYIWEKAYFEEYYANTYSDRIYNTMLRIGKCTIGLFFQCITASIYFRMLFIYMPVFSLIIIGLIFCRNHQELQIMARSYPWINHYFNILASNNKLKNQIIDSFLQTLYMFLLIFGLTWAQVNQLLFKKQHSIYLIDKITQHAFSFEYFSLHFLRTRSSLYFVPKYCFIIRFFLYYYMHSTLFGHYQLAQYISLFSQLGVFCYFIHKFEIPALSWSERSPYTPTINRPRAYYVPLFPMSWVNDTPQLWSMFYPLYGRRYFTVQNLALVDQNFPLLNHILQQEIQQDLEIPQDQQVQIEINQQIQIPQENNIQINDQQQQQQQQQQQQQQQQYQQQQILNQIQQVQVVHQNQEIQHLNQEQNLINQIE
;
A
#
# COMPACT_ATOMS: atom_id res chain seq x y z
N MET A 1 -4.19 -6.33 22.20
CA MET A 1 -3.32 -5.33 22.85
C MET A 1 -1.94 -5.91 23.20
N GLU A 2 -1.81 -7.08 23.85
CA GLU A 2 -0.48 -7.65 24.19
C GLU A 2 0.41 -7.98 22.98
N PHE A 3 -0.16 -8.53 21.92
CA PHE A 3 0.57 -8.81 20.68
C PHE A 3 1.26 -7.55 20.11
N GLU A 4 0.59 -6.40 20.08
CA GLU A 4 1.19 -5.16 19.59
C GLU A 4 2.35 -4.66 20.46
N LYS A 5 2.27 -4.90 21.77
CA LYS A 5 3.37 -4.61 22.71
C LYS A 5 4.57 -5.48 22.41
N GLN A 6 4.35 -6.77 22.17
CA GLN A 6 5.40 -7.70 21.77
C GLN A 6 6.04 -7.28 20.44
N ILE A 7 5.24 -6.94 19.42
CA ILE A 7 5.80 -6.44 18.15
C ILE A 7 6.55 -5.12 18.35
N TYR A 8 6.10 -4.22 19.24
CA TYR A 8 6.84 -3.00 19.54
C TYR A 8 8.17 -3.30 20.24
N GLN A 9 8.20 -4.23 21.18
CA GLN A 9 9.43 -4.66 21.86
C GLN A 9 10.42 -5.28 20.87
N THR A 10 9.96 -6.18 19.99
CA THR A 10 10.82 -6.78 18.96
C THR A 10 11.31 -5.74 17.97
N HIS A 11 10.46 -4.79 17.57
CA HIS A 11 10.82 -3.64 16.73
C HIS A 11 11.90 -2.77 17.38
N SER A 12 11.68 -2.34 18.62
CA SER A 12 12.62 -1.49 19.38
C SER A 12 13.96 -2.20 19.60
N PHE A 13 13.91 -3.49 19.91
CA PHE A 13 15.10 -4.33 20.03
C PHE A 13 15.85 -4.42 18.70
N PHE A 14 15.16 -4.75 17.61
CA PHE A 14 15.76 -4.88 16.29
C PHE A 14 16.40 -3.58 15.79
N LEU A 15 15.72 -2.44 15.95
CA LEU A 15 16.23 -1.13 15.54
C LEU A 15 17.31 -0.57 16.48
N SER A 16 17.52 -1.15 17.66
CA SER A 16 18.61 -0.75 18.56
C SER A 16 19.98 -1.28 18.11
N PHE A 17 20.03 -2.35 17.32
CA PHE A 17 21.28 -2.92 16.83
C PHE A 17 22.01 -1.99 15.84
N THR A 18 23.28 -1.69 16.14
CA THR A 18 24.15 -0.84 15.30
C THR A 18 24.25 -1.33 13.86
N LEU A 19 24.36 -2.65 13.67
CA LEU A 19 24.45 -3.27 12.34
C LEU A 19 23.17 -3.07 11.54
N VAL A 20 21.99 -3.22 12.16
CA VAL A 20 20.70 -2.94 11.51
C VAL A 20 20.61 -1.48 11.09
N ARG A 21 20.98 -0.54 11.99
CA ARG A 21 20.98 0.90 11.68
C ARG A 21 21.90 1.23 10.50
N PHE A 22 23.07 0.60 10.43
CA PHE A 22 24.00 0.75 9.33
C PHE A 22 23.39 0.27 8.01
N PHE A 23 22.83 -0.95 7.97
CA PHE A 23 22.22 -1.50 6.77
C PHE A 23 20.97 -0.73 6.31
N VAL A 24 20.14 -0.26 7.23
CA VAL A 24 18.97 0.58 6.91
C VAL A 24 19.43 1.92 6.30
N LYS A 25 20.44 2.56 6.90
CA LYS A 25 21.02 3.79 6.34
C LYS A 25 21.60 3.54 4.95
N LEU A 26 22.40 2.50 4.78
CA LEU A 26 23.00 2.13 3.50
C LEU A 26 21.92 1.82 2.45
N GLY A 27 20.91 1.03 2.81
CA GLY A 27 19.78 0.68 1.96
C GLY A 27 18.99 1.89 1.48
N SER A 28 18.86 2.94 2.32
CA SER A 28 18.21 4.18 1.93
C SER A 28 18.91 4.93 0.78
N PHE A 29 20.19 4.64 0.51
CA PHE A 29 20.94 5.17 -0.63
C PHE A 29 21.07 4.17 -1.78
N ILE A 30 21.40 2.91 -1.47
CA ILE A 30 21.64 1.87 -2.49
C ILE A 30 20.36 1.58 -3.29
N PHE A 31 19.22 1.39 -2.62
CA PHE A 31 18.00 0.97 -3.31
C PHE A 31 17.46 2.03 -4.29
N PRO A 32 17.43 3.34 -3.97
CA PRO A 32 17.09 4.36 -4.95
C PRO A 32 18.08 4.45 -6.13
N ILE A 33 19.38 4.25 -5.89
CA ILE A 33 20.37 4.22 -6.98
C ILE A 33 20.08 3.04 -7.91
N LEU A 34 19.83 1.84 -7.35
CA LEU A 34 19.47 0.67 -8.15
C LEU A 34 18.17 0.86 -8.92
N SER A 35 17.17 1.54 -8.35
CA SER A 35 15.93 1.81 -9.08
C SER A 35 16.13 2.81 -10.22
N ILE A 36 16.94 3.85 -10.03
CA ILE A 36 17.31 4.80 -11.09
C ILE A 36 18.09 4.09 -12.21
N LEU A 37 19.10 3.28 -11.87
CA LEU A 37 19.85 2.49 -12.85
C LEU A 37 18.93 1.53 -13.61
N GLY A 38 17.99 0.88 -12.91
CA GLY A 38 16.97 0.05 -13.53
C GLY A 38 16.05 0.84 -14.47
N LEU A 39 15.63 2.05 -14.10
CA LEU A 39 14.84 2.93 -14.98
C LEU A 39 15.62 3.34 -16.24
N CYS A 40 16.90 3.68 -16.09
CA CYS A 40 17.77 3.96 -17.23
C CYS A 40 17.91 2.72 -18.13
N ALA A 41 18.10 1.54 -17.56
CA ALA A 41 18.14 0.28 -18.30
C ALA A 41 16.82 0.00 -19.04
N LEU A 42 15.67 0.19 -18.39
CA LEU A 42 14.35 0.02 -19.00
C LEU A 42 14.13 1.01 -20.16
N LEU A 43 14.56 2.26 -20.01
CA LEU A 43 14.48 3.28 -21.04
C LEU A 43 15.40 2.96 -22.22
N MET A 44 16.63 2.50 -21.95
CA MET A 44 17.55 2.03 -22.98
C MET A 44 16.96 0.85 -23.76
N LEU A 45 16.36 -0.13 -23.08
CA LEU A 45 15.65 -1.23 -23.73
C LEU A 45 14.53 -0.73 -24.63
N HIS A 46 13.73 0.22 -24.15
CA HIS A 46 12.62 0.75 -24.92
C HIS A 46 13.08 1.51 -26.17
N ILE A 47 14.19 2.23 -26.10
CA ILE A 47 14.80 2.87 -27.28
C ILE A 47 15.37 1.80 -28.23
N ASN A 48 16.02 0.77 -27.69
CA ASN A 48 16.69 -0.26 -28.47
C ASN A 48 15.71 -1.23 -29.16
N GLN A 49 14.49 -1.38 -28.62
CA GLN A 49 13.38 -2.15 -29.23
C GLN A 49 13.03 -1.70 -30.66
N TYR A 50 13.41 -0.48 -31.06
CA TYR A 50 13.23 0.01 -32.43
C TYR A 50 14.39 -0.34 -33.38
N THR A 51 15.47 -0.92 -32.85
CA THR A 51 16.70 -1.23 -33.59
C THR A 51 17.00 -2.73 -33.64
N THR A 52 16.54 -3.50 -32.65
CA THR A 52 16.53 -4.96 -32.71
C THR A 52 15.28 -5.40 -33.45
N GLY A 53 15.34 -5.38 -34.78
CA GLY A 53 14.49 -6.29 -35.51
C GLY A 53 15.11 -7.69 -35.45
N LEU A 54 14.26 -8.70 -35.62
CA LEU A 54 14.59 -9.95 -36.32
C LEU A 54 15.12 -9.61 -37.74
N ILE A 55 16.22 -8.86 -37.82
CA ILE A 55 16.95 -8.41 -39.02
C ILE A 55 17.62 -9.62 -39.70
N LEU A 56 17.48 -10.82 -39.12
CA LEU A 56 17.92 -12.09 -39.71
C LEU A 56 16.80 -12.97 -40.25
N LEU A 57 15.64 -12.39 -40.56
CA LEU A 57 14.72 -12.94 -41.57
C LEU A 57 14.79 -12.09 -42.85
N GLU A 58 15.99 -11.68 -43.27
CA GLU A 58 16.29 -11.57 -44.71
C GLU A 58 16.11 -13.00 -45.26
N THR A 59 15.02 -13.38 -45.92
CA THR A 59 14.69 -12.94 -47.28
C THR A 59 13.20 -13.07 -47.64
N ASP A 60 12.31 -13.45 -46.72
CA ASP A 60 10.88 -13.49 -47.00
C ASP A 60 10.15 -12.77 -45.88
N LEU A 61 9.35 -11.74 -46.22
CA LEU A 61 8.18 -11.40 -45.44
C LEU A 61 7.42 -12.72 -45.24
N ILE A 62 7.58 -13.37 -44.08
CA ILE A 62 6.83 -14.58 -43.78
C ILE A 62 5.38 -14.12 -43.66
N ASN A 63 4.65 -14.21 -44.78
CA ASN A 63 3.22 -14.36 -44.71
C ASN A 63 3.01 -15.67 -43.95
N PHE A 64 2.70 -15.54 -42.67
CA PHE A 64 2.37 -16.68 -41.84
C PHE A 64 1.10 -17.29 -42.44
N ASP A 65 1.22 -18.51 -42.96
CA ASP A 65 0.10 -19.21 -43.56
C ASP A 65 -0.86 -19.66 -42.46
N ASN A 66 -2.16 -19.48 -42.70
CA ASN A 66 -3.21 -19.79 -41.73
C ASN A 66 -3.19 -21.26 -41.23
N GLU A 67 -2.65 -22.17 -42.05
CA GLU A 67 -2.66 -23.63 -41.84
C GLU A 67 -1.33 -24.18 -41.33
N THR A 68 -0.28 -23.35 -41.23
CA THR A 68 1.06 -23.79 -40.84
C THR A 68 1.32 -23.58 -39.35
N VAL A 69 1.92 -24.59 -38.72
CA VAL A 69 2.44 -24.52 -37.35
C VAL A 69 3.93 -24.17 -37.39
N TYR A 70 4.28 -23.04 -36.79
CA TYR A 70 5.65 -22.54 -36.70
C TYR A 70 6.25 -22.93 -35.35
N LYS A 71 7.43 -23.56 -35.38
CA LYS A 71 8.22 -23.90 -34.18
C LYS A 71 9.47 -23.05 -34.18
N PHE A 72 9.63 -22.21 -33.17
CA PHE A 72 10.81 -21.38 -32.97
C PHE A 72 11.70 -22.03 -31.92
N ASN A 73 12.92 -22.39 -32.30
CA ASN A 73 13.92 -22.92 -31.36
C ASN A 73 15.01 -21.87 -31.20
N ILE A 74 15.22 -21.39 -29.97
CA ILE A 74 16.26 -20.41 -29.67
C ILE A 74 17.55 -21.15 -29.29
N THR A 75 18.59 -20.96 -30.08
CA THR A 75 19.92 -21.58 -29.91
C THR A 75 20.98 -20.52 -29.66
N ASN A 76 22.05 -20.88 -28.95
CA ASN A 76 23.27 -20.09 -28.87
C ASN A 76 24.05 -20.17 -30.21
N SER A 77 25.06 -19.31 -30.43
CA SER A 77 25.98 -19.34 -31.58
C SER A 77 26.67 -20.70 -31.78
N ASN A 78 26.79 -21.51 -30.73
CA ASN A 78 27.29 -22.89 -30.78
C ASN A 78 26.23 -23.94 -31.19
N ASN A 79 25.02 -23.51 -31.61
CA ASN A 79 23.85 -24.37 -31.86
C ASN A 79 23.37 -25.18 -30.64
N GLU A 80 23.81 -24.83 -29.44
CA GLU A 80 23.27 -25.40 -28.21
C GLU A 80 21.88 -24.81 -27.95
N ASN A 81 20.88 -25.68 -27.75
CA ASN A 81 19.53 -25.25 -27.41
C ASN A 81 19.56 -24.53 -26.06
N LEU A 82 19.10 -23.28 -26.03
CA LEU A 82 18.97 -22.50 -24.79
C LEU A 82 17.75 -22.93 -23.96
N ASN A 83 17.19 -24.11 -24.26
CA ASN A 83 15.95 -24.60 -23.66
C ASN A 83 14.82 -23.57 -23.75
N GLN A 84 14.61 -22.96 -24.93
CA GLN A 84 13.47 -22.09 -25.16
C GLN A 84 12.91 -22.36 -26.54
N ASN A 85 11.76 -23.04 -26.56
CA ASN A 85 11.10 -23.44 -27.79
C ASN A 85 9.65 -22.97 -27.77
N PHE A 86 9.26 -22.21 -28.78
CA PHE A 86 7.93 -21.63 -28.88
C PHE A 86 7.18 -22.19 -30.08
N LYS A 87 5.87 -22.36 -29.94
CA LYS A 87 4.96 -22.79 -31.00
C LYS A 87 3.99 -21.65 -31.32
N TYR A 88 3.85 -21.31 -32.59
CA TYR A 88 2.91 -20.31 -33.09
C TYR A 88 2.08 -20.91 -34.22
N ALA A 89 0.78 -20.61 -34.23
CA ALA A 89 -0.09 -20.85 -35.37
C ALA A 89 -1.20 -19.80 -35.34
N GLN A 90 -1.72 -19.45 -36.51
CA GLN A 90 -2.80 -18.47 -36.60
C GLN A 90 -4.14 -19.01 -36.10
N SER A 91 -4.36 -20.32 -36.23
CA SER A 91 -5.51 -21.01 -35.62
C SER A 91 -5.14 -21.60 -34.26
N GLN A 92 -5.92 -21.23 -33.23
CA GLN A 92 -5.79 -21.76 -31.87
C GLN A 92 -5.94 -23.29 -31.82
N SER A 93 -6.80 -23.88 -32.67
CA SER A 93 -7.01 -25.32 -32.68
C SER A 93 -5.75 -26.09 -33.07
N LEU A 94 -4.91 -25.53 -33.95
CA LEU A 94 -3.66 -26.18 -34.41
C LEU A 94 -2.57 -26.20 -33.34
N LEU A 95 -2.57 -25.21 -32.43
CA LEU A 95 -1.60 -25.14 -31.34
C LEU A 95 -1.79 -26.26 -30.33
N GLN A 96 -3.03 -26.68 -30.09
CA GLN A 96 -3.39 -27.71 -29.11
C GLN A 96 -3.14 -29.14 -29.62
N LEU A 97 -2.95 -29.32 -30.93
CA LEU A 97 -2.70 -30.65 -31.50
C LEU A 97 -1.27 -31.11 -31.16
N GLN A 98 -1.17 -32.38 -30.77
CA GLN A 98 0.10 -33.06 -30.57
C GLN A 98 0.83 -33.24 -31.91
N ASP A 99 2.16 -33.26 -31.85
CA ASP A 99 3.01 -33.40 -33.03
C ASP A 99 2.73 -34.69 -33.82
N GLU A 100 2.42 -35.79 -33.13
CA GLU A 100 2.03 -37.05 -33.76
C GLU A 100 0.78 -36.90 -34.62
N PHE A 101 -0.20 -36.14 -34.13
CA PHE A 101 -1.44 -35.88 -34.86
C PHE A 101 -1.17 -34.96 -36.06
N LEU A 102 -0.40 -33.90 -35.86
CA LEU A 102 -0.04 -32.98 -36.94
C LEU A 102 0.70 -33.71 -38.08
N ASN A 103 1.61 -34.61 -37.72
CA ASN A 103 2.35 -35.44 -38.68
C ASN A 103 1.44 -36.47 -39.37
N LYS A 104 0.52 -37.11 -38.63
CA LYS A 104 -0.41 -38.12 -39.17
C LYS A 104 -1.36 -37.56 -40.23
N TYR A 105 -1.77 -36.29 -40.09
CA TYR A 105 -2.71 -35.63 -40.98
C TYR A 105 -2.04 -34.63 -41.95
N ASN A 106 -0.70 -34.68 -42.08
CA ASN A 106 0.09 -33.86 -43.00
C ASN A 106 -0.14 -32.34 -42.86
N PHE A 107 -0.29 -31.84 -41.64
CA PHE A 107 -0.28 -30.39 -41.40
C PHE A 107 1.12 -29.84 -41.66
N SER A 108 1.22 -28.66 -42.29
CA SER A 108 2.49 -27.99 -42.54
C SER A 108 3.14 -27.56 -41.22
N GLN A 109 4.39 -27.98 -41.03
CA GLN A 109 5.22 -27.56 -39.89
C GLN A 109 6.49 -26.90 -40.40
N LYS A 110 6.80 -25.70 -39.90
CA LYS A 110 8.05 -25.00 -40.20
C LYS A 110 8.83 -24.75 -38.92
N THR A 111 10.03 -25.29 -38.84
CA THR A 111 10.95 -25.02 -37.73
C THR A 111 11.88 -23.88 -38.11
N ILE A 112 11.97 -22.87 -37.26
CA ILE A 112 12.79 -21.68 -37.42
C ILE A 112 13.80 -21.67 -36.28
N MET A 113 15.08 -21.64 -36.63
CA MET A 113 16.18 -21.54 -35.67
C MET A 113 16.51 -20.07 -35.46
N ILE A 114 16.49 -19.63 -34.20
CA ILE A 114 16.78 -18.24 -33.82
C ILE A 114 18.08 -18.24 -33.03
N ASP A 115 19.04 -17.47 -33.54
CA ASP A 115 20.31 -17.23 -32.87
C ASP A 115 20.11 -16.23 -31.71
N GLY A 116 20.12 -16.76 -30.50
CA GLY A 116 19.86 -16.03 -29.28
C GLY A 116 20.94 -15.03 -28.88
N ASP A 117 22.18 -15.25 -29.32
CA ASP A 117 23.30 -14.37 -28.97
C ASP A 117 23.18 -12.98 -29.63
N LYS A 118 22.37 -12.88 -30.68
CA LYS A 118 22.05 -11.61 -31.33
C LYS A 118 21.27 -10.68 -30.40
N TYR A 119 20.38 -11.22 -29.57
CA TYR A 119 19.67 -10.43 -28.55
C TYR A 119 20.63 -9.86 -27.50
N TRP A 120 21.77 -10.52 -27.29
CA TRP A 120 22.79 -10.13 -26.31
C TRP A 120 23.93 -9.30 -26.90
N SER A 121 23.84 -8.87 -28.15
CA SER A 121 24.89 -8.06 -28.79
C SER A 121 24.88 -6.59 -28.33
N GLY A 122 26.05 -5.94 -28.38
CA GLY A 122 26.20 -4.51 -28.09
C GLY A 122 25.81 -4.14 -26.65
N LEU A 123 24.97 -3.10 -26.49
CA LEU A 123 24.50 -2.62 -25.18
C LEU A 123 23.57 -3.62 -24.47
N ASN A 124 22.94 -4.55 -25.19
CA ASN A 124 22.08 -5.57 -24.59
C ASN A 124 22.87 -6.63 -23.81
N SER A 125 24.17 -6.81 -24.08
CA SER A 125 25.05 -7.70 -23.31
C SER A 125 25.06 -7.36 -21.81
N ILE A 126 24.99 -6.07 -21.48
CA ILE A 126 24.95 -5.59 -20.09
C ILE A 126 23.60 -5.94 -19.43
N LEU A 127 22.55 -6.03 -20.25
CA LEU A 127 21.15 -6.21 -19.82
C LEU A 127 20.76 -7.68 -19.68
N GLN A 128 21.59 -8.61 -20.17
CA GLN A 128 21.38 -10.06 -20.04
C GLN A 128 21.15 -10.55 -18.61
N TYR A 129 21.75 -9.86 -17.64
CA TYR A 129 21.60 -10.21 -16.22
C TYR A 129 20.27 -9.74 -15.61
N THR A 130 19.52 -8.90 -16.33
CA THR A 130 18.34 -8.20 -15.80
C THR A 130 17.03 -8.59 -16.50
N THR A 131 17.12 -9.20 -17.68
CA THR A 131 15.99 -9.54 -18.54
C THR A 131 16.20 -10.91 -19.17
N ASN A 132 15.09 -11.62 -19.46
CA ASN A 132 15.16 -12.93 -20.11
C ASN A 132 15.09 -12.77 -21.63
N ILE A 133 15.78 -13.67 -22.35
CA ILE A 133 15.77 -13.72 -23.82
C ILE A 133 14.35 -13.94 -24.39
N GLU A 134 13.51 -14.69 -23.67
CA GLU A 134 12.07 -14.82 -23.96
C GLU A 134 11.38 -13.47 -24.15
N SER A 135 11.70 -12.47 -23.32
CA SER A 135 11.04 -11.16 -23.43
C SER A 135 11.45 -10.42 -24.69
N PHE A 136 12.70 -10.53 -25.12
CA PHE A 136 13.14 -9.96 -26.39
C PHE A 136 12.48 -10.67 -27.57
N PHE A 137 12.53 -12.00 -27.58
CA PHE A 137 11.93 -12.80 -28.64
C PHE A 137 10.43 -12.51 -28.82
N LEU A 138 9.66 -12.49 -27.72
CA LEU A 138 8.22 -12.22 -27.80
C LEU A 138 7.93 -10.80 -28.29
N ILE A 139 8.70 -9.79 -27.87
CA ILE A 139 8.53 -8.41 -28.34
C ILE A 139 8.78 -8.33 -29.84
N ASP A 140 9.89 -8.89 -30.32
CA ASP A 140 10.25 -8.88 -31.73
C ASP A 140 9.20 -9.65 -32.57
N LEU A 141 8.76 -10.82 -32.11
CA LEU A 141 7.76 -11.62 -32.81
C LEU A 141 6.40 -10.90 -32.90
N ILE A 142 5.95 -10.25 -31.82
CA ILE A 142 4.69 -9.48 -31.83
C ILE A 142 4.77 -8.29 -32.78
N GLN A 143 5.93 -7.64 -32.90
CA GLN A 143 6.12 -6.53 -33.84
C GLN A 143 6.07 -6.99 -35.30
N GLN A 144 6.55 -8.21 -35.59
CA GLN A 144 6.55 -8.77 -36.94
C GLN A 144 5.22 -9.38 -37.39
N LEU A 145 4.45 -9.91 -36.45
CA LEU A 145 3.16 -10.52 -36.76
C LEU A 145 2.15 -9.45 -37.18
N ASN A 146 1.45 -9.72 -38.29
CA ASN A 146 0.30 -8.91 -38.70
C ASN A 146 -0.68 -8.82 -37.53
N ARG A 147 -1.24 -7.61 -37.29
CA ARG A 147 -2.06 -7.20 -36.14
C ARG A 147 -3.41 -7.96 -36.00
N SER A 148 -3.35 -9.29 -36.01
CA SER A 148 -4.43 -10.24 -35.82
C SER A 148 -4.35 -10.82 -34.40
N ALA A 149 -5.26 -11.72 -34.04
CA ALA A 149 -5.15 -12.43 -32.78
C ALA A 149 -3.91 -13.34 -32.83
N ILE A 150 -2.99 -13.15 -31.88
CA ILE A 150 -1.73 -13.89 -31.80
C ILE A 150 -1.83 -14.84 -30.62
N GLN A 151 -1.48 -16.11 -30.85
CA GLN A 151 -1.30 -17.09 -29.79
C GLN A 151 0.04 -17.80 -29.94
N ILE A 152 0.85 -17.76 -28.90
CA ILE A 152 2.16 -18.41 -28.81
C ILE A 152 2.13 -19.35 -27.61
N VAL A 153 2.68 -20.54 -27.72
CA VAL A 153 2.81 -21.50 -26.62
C VAL A 153 4.28 -21.79 -26.41
N ASP A 154 4.78 -21.59 -25.19
CA ASP A 154 6.07 -22.13 -24.78
C ASP A 154 5.94 -23.65 -24.61
N MET A 155 6.70 -24.41 -25.39
CA MET A 155 6.64 -25.87 -25.41
C MET A 155 7.26 -26.50 -24.16
N GLN A 156 8.04 -25.76 -23.37
CA GLN A 156 8.61 -26.28 -22.13
C GLN A 156 7.70 -26.08 -20.93
N THR A 157 7.21 -24.85 -20.77
CA THR A 157 6.37 -24.49 -19.62
C THR A 157 4.88 -24.74 -19.88
N ASN A 158 4.48 -25.01 -21.13
CA ASN A 158 3.08 -25.04 -21.59
C ASN A 158 2.32 -23.73 -21.30
N ILE A 159 3.03 -22.62 -21.07
CA ILE A 159 2.42 -21.31 -20.91
C ILE A 159 2.01 -20.82 -22.30
N SER A 160 0.72 -20.51 -22.45
CA SER A 160 0.20 -19.81 -23.61
C SER A 160 0.24 -18.31 -23.39
N TYR A 161 0.62 -17.58 -24.43
CA TYR A 161 0.55 -16.14 -24.56
C TYR A 161 -0.43 -15.77 -25.67
N ILE A 162 -1.49 -15.04 -25.33
CA ILE A 162 -2.60 -14.70 -26.20
C ILE A 162 -2.78 -13.18 -26.21
N TRP A 163 -2.79 -12.61 -27.41
CA TRP A 163 -3.16 -11.23 -27.67
C TRP A 163 -4.37 -11.22 -28.58
N GLU A 164 -5.52 -10.82 -28.05
CA GLU A 164 -6.72 -10.58 -28.83
C GLU A 164 -6.54 -9.37 -29.76
N LYS A 165 -7.20 -9.41 -30.92
CA LYS A 165 -7.21 -8.29 -31.88
C LYS A 165 -7.60 -6.95 -31.24
N ALA A 166 -8.57 -6.97 -30.33
CA ALA A 166 -9.02 -5.78 -29.60
C ALA A 166 -7.90 -5.08 -28.83
N TYR A 167 -6.88 -5.80 -28.35
CA TYR A 167 -5.73 -5.19 -27.68
C TYR A 167 -4.83 -4.43 -28.64
N PHE A 168 -4.64 -4.95 -29.86
CA PHE A 168 -3.89 -4.23 -30.89
C PHE A 168 -4.63 -2.98 -31.35
N GLU A 169 -5.96 -3.08 -31.51
CA GLU A 169 -6.81 -1.92 -31.84
C GLU A 169 -6.78 -0.87 -30.72
N GLU A 170 -6.79 -1.27 -29.44
CA GLU A 170 -6.67 -0.36 -28.30
C GLU A 170 -5.27 0.29 -28.21
N TYR A 171 -4.22 -0.47 -28.47
CA TYR A 171 -2.83 0.00 -28.39
C TYR A 171 -2.46 0.94 -29.54
N TYR A 172 -2.84 0.58 -30.77
CA TYR A 172 -2.57 1.36 -31.98
C TYR A 172 -3.71 2.33 -32.31
N ALA A 173 -4.49 2.76 -31.31
CA ALA A 173 -5.65 3.63 -31.50
C ALA A 173 -5.38 4.76 -32.52
N ASN A 174 -6.24 4.80 -33.53
CA ASN A 174 -6.02 5.61 -34.74
C ASN A 174 -6.26 7.10 -34.48
N THR A 175 -7.14 7.46 -33.54
CA THR A 175 -7.46 8.85 -33.22
C THR A 175 -6.86 9.29 -31.88
N TYR A 176 -6.59 10.59 -31.76
CA TYR A 176 -6.08 11.18 -30.51
C TYR A 176 -7.09 11.08 -29.36
N SER A 177 -8.39 11.24 -29.63
CA SER A 177 -9.46 11.08 -28.63
C SER A 177 -9.51 9.68 -28.06
N ASP A 178 -9.37 8.65 -28.91
CA ASP A 178 -9.36 7.26 -28.47
C ASP A 178 -8.15 6.97 -27.58
N ARG A 179 -6.99 7.56 -27.89
CA ARG A 179 -5.79 7.44 -27.05
C ARG A 179 -6.01 8.04 -25.67
N ILE A 180 -6.57 9.24 -25.57
CA ILE A 180 -6.90 9.85 -24.27
C ILE A 180 -7.87 8.98 -23.49
N TYR A 181 -8.95 8.53 -24.14
CA TYR A 181 -9.97 7.70 -23.51
C TYR A 181 -9.37 6.38 -22.98
N ASN A 182 -8.57 5.69 -23.80
CA ASN A 182 -7.90 4.45 -23.40
C ASN A 182 -6.90 4.67 -22.26
N THR A 183 -6.16 5.77 -22.26
CA THR A 183 -5.27 6.14 -21.15
C THR A 183 -6.07 6.36 -19.86
N MET A 184 -7.19 7.09 -19.91
CA MET A 184 -8.03 7.31 -18.73
C MET A 184 -8.63 5.99 -18.20
N LEU A 185 -9.07 5.10 -19.09
CA LEU A 185 -9.53 3.77 -18.71
C LEU A 185 -8.43 2.94 -18.06
N ARG A 186 -7.19 3.00 -18.56
CA ARG A 186 -6.04 2.30 -17.95
C ARG A 186 -5.74 2.84 -16.56
N ILE A 187 -5.75 4.15 -16.37
CA ILE A 187 -5.59 4.79 -15.05
C ILE A 187 -6.69 4.33 -14.09
N GLY A 188 -7.95 4.34 -14.54
CA GLY A 188 -9.08 3.85 -13.77
C GLY A 188 -8.95 2.38 -13.36
N LYS A 189 -8.62 1.49 -14.31
CA LYS A 189 -8.38 0.06 -14.07
C LYS A 189 -7.25 -0.17 -13.08
N CYS A 190 -6.12 0.52 -13.23
CA CYS A 190 -4.98 0.41 -12.31
C CYS A 190 -5.36 0.85 -10.89
N THR A 191 -6.10 1.95 -10.75
CA THR A 191 -6.52 2.50 -9.46
C THR A 191 -7.49 1.55 -8.74
N ILE A 192 -8.51 1.07 -9.45
CA ILE A 192 -9.50 0.12 -8.89
C ILE A 192 -8.83 -1.23 -8.58
N GLY A 193 -7.97 -1.72 -9.47
CA GLY A 193 -7.22 -2.96 -9.26
C GLY A 193 -6.30 -2.88 -8.05
N LEU A 194 -5.58 -1.78 -7.86
CA LEU A 194 -4.77 -1.53 -6.66
C LEU A 194 -5.61 -1.50 -5.39
N PHE A 195 -6.77 -0.87 -5.44
CA PHE A 195 -7.72 -0.86 -4.31
C PHE A 195 -8.13 -2.28 -3.92
N PHE A 196 -8.52 -3.12 -4.89
CA PHE A 196 -8.82 -4.52 -4.63
C PHE A 196 -7.61 -5.31 -4.12
N GLN A 197 -6.42 -5.05 -4.66
CA GLN A 197 -5.19 -5.71 -4.19
C GLN A 197 -4.90 -5.39 -2.72
N CYS A 198 -5.07 -4.13 -2.30
CA CYS A 198 -4.95 -3.72 -0.90
C CYS A 198 -5.99 -4.41 -0.02
N ILE A 199 -7.24 -4.53 -0.48
CA ILE A 199 -8.28 -5.27 0.24
C ILE A 199 -7.90 -6.75 0.38
N THR A 200 -7.46 -7.39 -0.71
CA THR A 200 -7.05 -8.80 -0.71
C THR A 200 -5.88 -9.04 0.24
N ALA A 201 -4.86 -8.18 0.21
CA ALA A 201 -3.73 -8.24 1.15
C ALA A 201 -4.19 -8.11 2.60
N SER A 202 -5.07 -7.14 2.88
CA SER A 202 -5.63 -6.93 4.21
C SER A 202 -6.44 -8.14 4.69
N ILE A 203 -7.28 -8.72 3.84
CA ILE A 203 -8.05 -9.94 4.16
C ILE A 203 -7.11 -11.11 4.42
N TYR A 204 -6.07 -11.28 3.61
CA TYR A 204 -5.08 -12.34 3.77
C TYR A 204 -4.41 -12.30 5.14
N PHE A 205 -3.90 -11.13 5.57
CA PHE A 205 -3.29 -11.00 6.89
C PHE A 205 -4.30 -11.16 8.02
N ARG A 206 -5.55 -10.69 7.85
CA ARG A 206 -6.62 -10.94 8.83
C ARG A 206 -6.89 -12.43 8.98
N MET A 207 -6.93 -13.16 7.87
CA MET A 207 -7.09 -14.61 7.92
C MET A 207 -5.93 -15.25 8.69
N LEU A 208 -4.69 -14.87 8.39
CA LEU A 208 -3.52 -15.39 9.12
C LEU A 208 -3.59 -15.10 10.63
N PHE A 209 -3.91 -13.87 11.05
CA PHE A 209 -3.88 -13.48 12.47
C PHE A 209 -5.09 -13.97 13.28
N ILE A 210 -6.30 -13.93 12.71
CA ILE A 210 -7.52 -14.36 13.43
C ILE A 210 -7.58 -15.89 13.48
N TYR A 211 -7.17 -16.58 12.40
CA TYR A 211 -7.34 -18.02 12.29
C TYR A 211 -6.14 -18.82 12.75
N MET A 212 -4.92 -18.28 12.88
CA MET A 212 -3.82 -19.00 13.55
C MET A 212 -4.24 -19.50 14.96
N PRO A 213 -4.83 -18.66 15.82
CA PRO A 213 -5.38 -19.09 17.11
C PRO A 213 -6.47 -20.14 16.96
N VAL A 214 -7.45 -19.95 16.07
CA VAL A 214 -8.58 -20.89 15.87
C VAL A 214 -8.10 -22.23 15.32
N PHE A 215 -7.16 -22.23 14.40
CA PHE A 215 -6.55 -23.43 13.84
C PHE A 215 -5.74 -24.17 14.91
N SER A 216 -5.04 -23.41 15.78
CA SER A 216 -4.40 -23.97 16.98
C SER A 216 -5.45 -24.58 17.92
N LEU A 217 -6.62 -23.94 18.11
CA LEU A 217 -7.72 -24.50 18.90
C LEU A 217 -8.28 -25.79 18.29
N ILE A 218 -8.43 -25.85 16.96
CA ILE A 218 -8.94 -27.03 16.26
C ILE A 218 -7.92 -28.17 16.36
N ILE A 219 -6.63 -27.90 16.13
CA ILE A 219 -5.57 -28.90 16.28
C ILE A 219 -5.49 -29.40 17.71
N ILE A 220 -5.46 -28.49 18.70
CA ILE A 220 -5.40 -28.87 20.11
C ILE A 220 -6.69 -29.61 20.51
N GLY A 221 -7.86 -29.18 20.03
CA GLY A 221 -9.13 -29.85 20.25
C GLY A 221 -9.17 -31.26 19.65
N LEU A 222 -8.60 -31.46 18.45
CA LEU A 222 -8.51 -32.76 17.79
C LEU A 222 -7.47 -33.68 18.45
N ILE A 223 -6.35 -33.14 18.93
CA ILE A 223 -5.27 -33.91 19.57
C ILE A 223 -5.55 -34.21 21.05
N PHE A 224 -6.14 -33.26 21.79
CA PHE A 224 -6.21 -33.28 23.26
C PHE A 224 -7.64 -33.27 23.81
N CYS A 225 -8.58 -33.88 23.08
CA CYS A 225 -10.03 -33.85 23.30
C CYS A 225 -10.55 -34.45 24.65
N ARG A 226 -9.82 -34.38 25.77
CA ARG A 226 -10.18 -35.06 27.01
C ARG A 226 -9.98 -34.31 28.33
N ASN A 227 -9.23 -33.21 28.41
CA ASN A 227 -8.93 -32.57 29.71
C ASN A 227 -9.39 -31.11 29.83
N HIS A 228 -10.21 -30.83 30.86
CA HIS A 228 -10.71 -29.49 31.20
C HIS A 228 -9.61 -28.48 31.55
N GLN A 229 -8.45 -28.93 32.03
CA GLN A 229 -7.33 -28.07 32.42
C GLN A 229 -6.66 -27.38 31.22
N GLU A 230 -6.61 -28.03 30.05
CA GLU A 230 -5.95 -27.47 28.86
C GLU A 230 -6.81 -26.41 28.17
N LEU A 231 -8.14 -26.52 28.29
CA LEU A 231 -9.07 -25.47 27.88
C LEU A 231 -8.84 -24.18 28.70
N GLN A 232 -8.46 -24.30 29.98
CA GLN A 232 -8.12 -23.16 30.84
C GLN A 232 -6.75 -22.54 30.48
N ILE A 233 -5.77 -23.37 30.11
CA ILE A 233 -4.47 -22.88 29.60
C ILE A 233 -4.70 -22.09 28.29
N MET A 234 -5.54 -22.60 27.38
CA MET A 234 -5.91 -21.89 26.15
C MET A 234 -6.69 -20.61 26.38
N ALA A 235 -7.63 -20.62 27.33
CA ALA A 235 -8.35 -19.43 27.75
C ALA A 235 -7.43 -18.33 28.29
N ARG A 236 -6.30 -18.71 28.91
CA ARG A 236 -5.25 -17.76 29.33
C ARG A 236 -4.42 -17.27 28.15
N SER A 237 -4.10 -18.12 27.19
CA SER A 237 -3.33 -17.74 25.99
C SER A 237 -4.10 -16.81 25.05
N TYR A 238 -5.43 -16.94 24.99
CA TYR A 238 -6.29 -16.09 24.16
C TYR A 238 -7.48 -15.53 24.98
N PRO A 239 -7.28 -14.40 25.71
CA PRO A 239 -8.27 -13.85 26.64
C PRO A 239 -9.63 -13.52 26.00
N TRP A 240 -9.64 -13.15 24.72
CA TRP A 240 -10.86 -12.84 23.97
C TRP A 240 -11.70 -14.09 23.69
N ILE A 241 -11.07 -15.23 23.38
CA ILE A 241 -11.77 -16.51 23.18
C ILE A 241 -12.39 -16.97 24.52
N ASN A 242 -11.64 -16.81 25.62
CA ASN A 242 -12.13 -17.12 26.95
C ASN A 242 -13.38 -16.32 27.32
N HIS A 243 -13.44 -15.05 26.94
CA HIS A 243 -14.61 -14.21 27.17
C HIS A 243 -15.87 -14.82 26.53
N TYR A 244 -15.79 -15.25 25.27
CA TYR A 244 -16.90 -15.91 24.58
C TYR A 244 -17.24 -17.28 25.17
N PHE A 245 -16.24 -18.06 25.59
CA PHE A 245 -16.49 -19.32 26.31
C PHE A 245 -17.22 -19.09 27.64
N ASN A 246 -16.86 -18.05 28.39
CA ASN A 246 -17.49 -17.73 29.67
C ASN A 246 -18.94 -17.24 29.48
N ILE A 247 -19.21 -16.43 28.45
CA ILE A 247 -20.57 -15.99 28.10
C ILE A 247 -21.45 -17.17 27.68
N LEU A 248 -20.89 -18.16 26.96
CA LEU A 248 -21.65 -19.33 26.54
C LEU A 248 -21.86 -20.32 27.67
N ALA A 249 -20.87 -20.46 28.57
CA ALA A 249 -21.00 -21.21 29.80
C ALA A 249 -22.06 -20.60 30.73
N SER A 250 -22.11 -19.26 30.88
CA SER A 250 -23.14 -18.59 31.70
C SER A 250 -24.55 -18.73 31.11
N ASN A 251 -24.66 -18.98 29.80
CA ASN A 251 -25.93 -19.14 29.09
C ASN A 251 -26.28 -20.61 28.80
N ASN A 252 -25.60 -21.60 29.38
CA ASN A 252 -25.80 -23.04 29.15
C ASN A 252 -25.79 -23.46 27.67
N LYS A 253 -25.05 -22.73 26.81
CA LYS A 253 -24.95 -23.05 25.38
C LYS A 253 -23.75 -23.97 25.10
N LEU A 254 -23.87 -24.78 24.05
CA LEU A 254 -22.82 -25.72 23.64
C LEU A 254 -21.58 -24.98 23.13
N LYS A 255 -20.41 -25.34 23.68
CA LYS A 255 -19.10 -24.80 23.29
C LYS A 255 -18.77 -24.98 21.80
N ASN A 256 -19.34 -26.00 21.16
CA ASN A 256 -19.15 -26.29 19.73
C ASN A 256 -19.68 -25.16 18.83
N GLN A 257 -20.68 -24.39 19.27
CA GLN A 257 -21.25 -23.28 18.49
C GLN A 257 -20.23 -22.16 18.22
N ILE A 258 -19.21 -22.02 19.08
CA ILE A 258 -18.09 -21.07 18.86
C ILE A 258 -17.20 -21.55 17.73
N ILE A 259 -16.89 -22.85 17.72
CA ILE A 259 -16.03 -23.44 16.71
C ILE A 259 -16.74 -23.34 15.35
N ASP A 260 -18.04 -23.66 15.31
CA ASP A 260 -18.86 -23.54 14.11
C ASP A 260 -18.95 -22.09 13.61
N SER A 261 -19.12 -21.10 14.49
CA SER A 261 -19.17 -19.69 14.09
C SER A 261 -17.82 -19.20 13.53
N PHE A 262 -16.70 -19.63 14.12
CA PHE A 262 -15.37 -19.33 13.57
C PHE A 262 -15.13 -20.01 12.22
N LEU A 263 -15.56 -21.27 12.04
CA LEU A 263 -15.46 -21.98 10.77
C LEU A 263 -16.30 -21.31 9.67
N GLN A 264 -17.53 -20.90 9.99
CA GLN A 264 -18.38 -20.15 9.05
C GLN A 264 -17.77 -18.79 8.69
N THR A 265 -17.21 -18.10 9.68
CA THR A 265 -16.51 -16.84 9.44
C THR A 265 -15.29 -17.06 8.54
N LEU A 266 -14.49 -18.11 8.78
CA LEU A 266 -13.35 -18.47 7.93
C LEU A 266 -13.77 -18.75 6.50
N TYR A 267 -14.84 -19.53 6.31
CA TYR A 267 -15.40 -19.81 5.00
C TYR A 267 -15.81 -18.53 4.27
N MET A 268 -16.50 -17.61 4.96
CA MET A 268 -16.86 -16.31 4.38
C MET A 268 -15.62 -15.49 3.98
N PHE A 269 -14.57 -15.45 4.81
CA PHE A 269 -13.33 -14.74 4.44
C PHE A 269 -12.60 -15.39 3.28
N LEU A 270 -12.57 -16.72 3.19
CA LEU A 270 -11.99 -17.43 2.05
C LEU A 270 -12.76 -17.13 0.76
N LEU A 271 -14.09 -17.06 0.81
CA LEU A 271 -14.91 -16.66 -0.34
C LEU A 271 -14.62 -15.22 -0.76
N ILE A 272 -14.60 -14.27 0.17
CA ILE A 272 -14.29 -12.86 -0.14
C ILE A 272 -12.86 -12.74 -0.68
N PHE A 273 -11.90 -13.46 -0.09
CA PHE A 273 -10.53 -13.51 -0.57
C PHE A 273 -10.48 -14.04 -2.01
N GLY A 274 -11.11 -15.17 -2.31
CA GLY A 274 -11.17 -15.74 -3.65
C GLY A 274 -11.82 -14.80 -4.68
N LEU A 275 -12.94 -14.16 -4.31
CA LEU A 275 -13.62 -13.19 -5.17
C LEU A 275 -12.76 -11.96 -5.43
N THR A 276 -12.17 -11.36 -4.39
CA THR A 276 -11.31 -10.18 -4.56
C THR A 276 -10.04 -10.52 -5.34
N TRP A 277 -9.45 -11.69 -5.11
CA TRP A 277 -8.31 -12.18 -5.88
C TRP A 277 -8.64 -12.36 -7.37
N ALA A 278 -9.80 -12.95 -7.67
CA ALA A 278 -10.27 -13.07 -9.05
C ALA A 278 -10.46 -11.69 -9.71
N GLN A 279 -11.01 -10.71 -8.99
CA GLN A 279 -11.17 -9.34 -9.49
C GLN A 279 -9.83 -8.64 -9.74
N VAL A 280 -8.84 -8.82 -8.84
CA VAL A 280 -7.48 -8.31 -9.05
C VAL A 280 -6.88 -8.88 -10.34
N ASN A 281 -6.99 -10.19 -10.54
CA ASN A 281 -6.48 -10.85 -11.74
C ASN A 281 -7.20 -10.37 -13.01
N GLN A 282 -8.52 -10.22 -12.96
CA GLN A 282 -9.30 -9.74 -14.10
C GLN A 282 -9.01 -8.28 -14.43
N LEU A 283 -8.78 -7.42 -13.45
CA LEU A 283 -8.57 -5.98 -13.66
C LEU A 283 -7.12 -5.65 -14.03
N LEU A 284 -6.15 -6.18 -13.29
CA LEU A 284 -4.72 -5.85 -13.44
C LEU A 284 -3.98 -6.78 -14.41
N PHE A 285 -4.44 -8.03 -14.52
CA PHE A 285 -3.72 -9.08 -15.25
C PHE A 285 -4.59 -9.74 -16.34
N LYS A 286 -5.55 -8.97 -16.90
CA LYS A 286 -6.34 -9.44 -18.06
C LYS A 286 -5.45 -9.79 -19.25
N LYS A 287 -4.31 -9.12 -19.38
CA LYS A 287 -3.29 -9.45 -20.37
C LYS A 287 -2.54 -10.70 -19.91
N GLN A 288 -2.20 -11.57 -20.86
CA GLN A 288 -1.46 -12.78 -20.50
C GLN A 288 -0.03 -12.42 -20.12
N HIS A 289 0.27 -12.70 -18.87
CA HIS A 289 1.59 -12.66 -18.28
C HIS A 289 1.94 -14.09 -17.86
N SER A 290 3.22 -14.38 -17.66
CA SER A 290 3.58 -15.63 -16.99
C SER A 290 2.92 -15.66 -15.61
N ILE A 291 2.25 -16.77 -15.28
CA ILE A 291 1.54 -16.95 -13.98
C ILE A 291 2.51 -16.64 -12.83
N TYR A 292 3.77 -17.06 -12.99
CA TYR A 292 4.86 -16.81 -12.06
C TYR A 292 5.13 -15.31 -11.79
N LEU A 293 4.99 -14.45 -12.80
CA LEU A 293 5.15 -13.00 -12.62
C LEU A 293 4.03 -12.42 -11.75
N ILE A 294 2.79 -12.82 -12.00
CA ILE A 294 1.60 -12.38 -11.24
C ILE A 294 1.75 -12.77 -9.76
N ASP A 295 2.15 -14.01 -9.52
CA ASP A 295 2.39 -14.53 -8.18
C ASP A 295 3.49 -13.73 -7.47
N LYS A 296 4.63 -13.50 -8.12
CA LYS A 296 5.72 -12.70 -7.53
C LYS A 296 5.30 -11.27 -7.22
N ILE A 297 4.59 -10.59 -8.13
CA ILE A 297 4.13 -9.21 -7.91
C ILE A 297 3.20 -9.15 -6.69
N THR A 298 2.31 -10.13 -6.57
CA THR A 298 1.37 -10.24 -5.45
C THR A 298 2.07 -10.60 -4.14
N GLN A 299 3.00 -11.55 -4.17
CA GLN A 299 3.81 -11.93 -3.02
C GLN A 299 4.57 -10.73 -2.47
N HIS A 300 5.24 -9.95 -3.33
CA HIS A 300 5.88 -8.70 -2.92
C HIS A 300 4.87 -7.73 -2.31
N ALA A 301 3.67 -7.65 -2.88
CA ALA A 301 2.63 -6.80 -2.34
C ALA A 301 2.26 -7.13 -0.90
N PHE A 302 2.10 -8.42 -0.61
CA PHE A 302 1.82 -8.92 0.73
C PHE A 302 3.04 -8.76 1.66
N SER A 303 4.26 -9.01 1.19
CA SER A 303 5.46 -8.81 2.00
C SER A 303 5.62 -7.37 2.47
N PHE A 304 5.36 -6.38 1.62
CA PHE A 304 5.42 -4.97 2.04
C PHE A 304 4.32 -4.57 3.01
N GLU A 305 3.11 -5.10 2.82
CA GLU A 305 2.04 -4.94 3.81
C GLU A 305 2.51 -5.51 5.15
N TYR A 306 3.03 -6.74 5.17
CA TYR A 306 3.60 -7.36 6.38
C TYR A 306 4.71 -6.52 7.02
N PHE A 307 5.68 -6.02 6.25
CA PHE A 307 6.75 -5.18 6.76
C PHE A 307 6.23 -3.87 7.32
N SER A 308 5.22 -3.27 6.68
CA SER A 308 4.55 -2.07 7.18
C SER A 308 3.99 -2.30 8.59
N LEU A 309 3.47 -3.50 8.85
CA LEU A 309 2.88 -3.84 10.14
C LEU A 309 3.93 -3.91 11.27
N HIS A 310 5.14 -4.38 10.95
CA HIS A 310 6.18 -4.61 11.95
C HIS A 310 7.00 -3.34 12.23
N PHE A 311 7.35 -2.61 11.16
CA PHE A 311 8.37 -1.56 11.22
C PHE A 311 7.86 -0.12 11.22
N LEU A 312 6.62 0.15 10.78
CA LEU A 312 6.14 1.53 10.67
C LEU A 312 5.27 1.88 11.87
N ARG A 313 5.79 2.72 12.78
CA ARG A 313 5.11 3.09 14.02
C ARG A 313 4.86 4.59 14.16
N THR A 314 5.71 5.43 13.58
CA THR A 314 5.59 6.89 13.66
C THR A 314 4.45 7.44 12.80
N ARG A 315 3.93 8.62 13.17
CA ARG A 315 2.87 9.33 12.42
C ARG A 315 3.22 9.49 10.94
N SER A 316 4.44 9.96 10.67
CA SER A 316 4.92 10.27 9.34
C SER A 316 5.08 9.02 8.48
N SER A 317 5.64 7.94 9.04
CA SER A 317 5.83 6.70 8.29
C SER A 317 4.49 6.05 7.93
N LEU A 318 3.56 5.99 8.88
CA LEU A 318 2.21 5.44 8.67
C LEU A 318 1.41 6.24 7.63
N TYR A 319 1.61 7.56 7.57
CA TYR A 319 0.89 8.41 6.61
C TYR A 319 1.49 8.38 5.20
N PHE A 320 2.82 8.44 5.08
CA PHE A 320 3.48 8.66 3.80
C PHE A 320 3.94 7.38 3.10
N VAL A 321 4.42 6.36 3.83
CA VAL A 321 4.95 5.14 3.20
C VAL A 321 3.90 4.43 2.35
N PRO A 322 2.65 4.22 2.81
CA PRO A 322 1.63 3.58 1.98
C PRO A 322 1.35 4.37 0.68
N LYS A 323 1.37 5.71 0.74
CA LYS A 323 1.15 6.57 -0.43
C LYS A 323 2.28 6.43 -1.45
N TYR A 324 3.53 6.46 -1.02
CA TYR A 324 4.67 6.25 -1.92
C TYR A 324 4.65 4.83 -2.52
N CYS A 325 4.39 3.79 -1.71
CA CYS A 325 4.26 2.44 -2.22
C CYS A 325 3.12 2.30 -3.24
N PHE A 326 1.97 2.93 -2.97
CA PHE A 326 0.85 2.98 -3.90
C PHE A 326 1.23 3.62 -5.23
N ILE A 327 1.87 4.79 -5.21
CA ILE A 327 2.33 5.50 -6.41
C ILE A 327 3.30 4.63 -7.21
N ILE A 328 4.27 4.00 -6.54
CA ILE A 328 5.27 3.13 -7.20
C ILE A 328 4.57 1.94 -7.86
N ARG A 329 3.62 1.26 -7.19
CA ARG A 329 2.88 0.15 -7.80
C ARG A 329 1.97 0.61 -8.92
N PHE A 330 1.38 1.79 -8.79
CA PHE A 330 0.56 2.38 -9.84
C PHE A 330 1.37 2.52 -11.13
N PHE A 331 2.60 3.03 -11.07
CA PHE A 331 3.46 3.12 -12.25
C PHE A 331 3.86 1.75 -12.81
N LEU A 332 4.10 0.74 -11.97
CA LEU A 332 4.34 -0.63 -12.41
C LEU A 332 3.14 -1.18 -13.20
N TYR A 333 1.94 -1.10 -12.63
CA TYR A 333 0.72 -1.58 -13.29
C TYR A 333 0.37 -0.78 -14.53
N TYR A 334 0.56 0.54 -14.48
CA TYR A 334 0.35 1.40 -15.62
C TYR A 334 1.31 1.03 -16.76
N TYR A 335 2.58 0.73 -16.47
CA TYR A 335 3.54 0.23 -17.45
C TYR A 335 3.05 -1.09 -18.07
N MET A 336 2.68 -2.08 -17.25
CA MET A 336 2.16 -3.38 -17.73
C MET A 336 0.90 -3.23 -18.61
N HIS A 337 -0.01 -2.34 -18.25
CA HIS A 337 -1.21 -2.05 -19.05
C HIS A 337 -0.92 -1.22 -20.30
N SER A 338 0.14 -0.41 -20.29
CA SER A 338 0.44 0.47 -21.41
C SER A 338 1.25 -0.22 -22.51
N THR A 339 1.94 -1.33 -22.24
CA THR A 339 2.73 -2.08 -23.24
C THR A 339 1.98 -3.32 -23.76
N LEU A 340 2.22 -3.74 -25.01
CA LEU A 340 1.68 -5.01 -25.56
C LEU A 340 2.37 -6.21 -24.91
N PHE A 341 3.70 -6.17 -24.89
CA PHE A 341 4.58 -6.99 -24.07
C PHE A 341 5.78 -6.12 -23.68
N GLY A 342 6.43 -6.44 -22.56
CA GLY A 342 7.51 -5.59 -22.06
C GLY A 342 8.40 -6.33 -21.07
N HIS A 343 9.48 -5.67 -20.66
CA HIS A 343 10.43 -6.20 -19.68
C HIS A 343 9.87 -6.13 -18.25
N TYR A 344 8.82 -6.90 -17.97
CA TYR A 344 8.06 -6.80 -16.72
C TYR A 344 8.85 -7.21 -15.49
N GLN A 345 9.78 -8.17 -15.61
CA GLN A 345 10.65 -8.59 -14.51
C GLN A 345 11.57 -7.45 -14.06
N LEU A 346 12.18 -6.73 -15.02
CA LEU A 346 12.99 -5.54 -14.72
C LEU A 346 12.14 -4.45 -14.07
N ALA A 347 10.95 -4.16 -14.63
CA ALA A 347 10.02 -3.20 -14.04
C ALA A 347 9.61 -3.56 -12.60
N GLN A 348 9.41 -4.85 -12.33
CA GLN A 348 9.14 -5.35 -10.99
C GLN A 348 10.32 -5.12 -10.04
N TYR A 349 11.56 -5.36 -10.47
CA TYR A 349 12.75 -5.07 -9.66
C TYR A 349 12.90 -3.57 -9.36
N ILE A 350 12.65 -2.71 -10.34
CA ILE A 350 12.61 -1.25 -10.15
C ILE A 350 11.59 -0.88 -9.07
N SER A 351 10.37 -1.42 -9.17
CA SER A 351 9.32 -1.21 -8.17
C SER A 351 9.74 -1.71 -6.78
N LEU A 352 10.33 -2.91 -6.70
CA LEU A 352 10.79 -3.51 -5.45
C LEU A 352 11.87 -2.65 -4.78
N PHE A 353 12.92 -2.27 -5.50
CA PHE A 353 14.00 -1.44 -4.97
C PHE A 353 13.49 -0.05 -4.60
N SER A 354 12.61 0.56 -5.38
CA SER A 354 12.01 1.84 -5.03
C SER A 354 11.23 1.75 -3.71
N GLN A 355 10.44 0.70 -3.50
CA GLN A 355 9.70 0.50 -2.25
C GLN A 355 10.63 0.21 -1.06
N LEU A 356 11.65 -0.65 -1.23
CA LEU A 356 12.65 -0.88 -0.19
C LEU A 356 13.41 0.40 0.17
N GLY A 357 13.75 1.24 -0.82
CA GLY A 357 14.36 2.54 -0.60
C GLY A 357 13.49 3.47 0.24
N VAL A 358 12.19 3.55 -0.07
CA VAL A 358 11.21 4.30 0.75
C VAL A 358 11.16 3.75 2.17
N PHE A 359 11.04 2.43 2.35
CA PHE A 359 11.02 1.82 3.68
C PHE A 359 12.29 2.12 4.48
N CYS A 360 13.47 1.88 3.90
CA CYS A 360 14.74 2.17 4.55
C CYS A 360 14.90 3.64 4.89
N TYR A 361 14.49 4.55 4.00
CA TYR A 361 14.52 5.99 4.25
C TYR A 361 13.64 6.37 5.45
N PHE A 362 12.40 5.88 5.51
CA PHE A 362 11.49 6.21 6.60
C PHE A 362 11.92 5.57 7.93
N ILE A 363 12.44 4.33 7.92
CA ILE A 363 13.00 3.72 9.12
C ILE A 363 14.22 4.52 9.60
N HIS A 364 15.11 4.94 8.69
CA HIS A 364 16.29 5.73 9.03
C HIS A 364 15.95 7.10 9.60
N LYS A 365 15.01 7.82 8.97
CA LYS A 365 14.71 9.23 9.29
C LYS A 365 13.66 9.41 10.39
N PHE A 366 12.75 8.45 10.58
CA PHE A 366 11.66 8.59 11.54
C PHE A 366 11.69 7.50 12.61
N GLU A 367 11.76 6.21 12.25
CA GLU A 367 11.62 5.13 13.24
C GLU A 367 12.84 5.00 14.17
N ILE A 368 14.07 5.06 13.64
CA ILE A 368 15.29 4.97 14.47
C ILE A 368 15.41 6.17 15.43
N PRO A 369 15.24 7.43 14.98
CA PRO A 369 15.25 8.58 15.89
C PRO A 369 14.14 8.54 16.94
N ALA A 370 12.97 7.98 16.60
CA ALA A 370 11.83 7.89 17.52
C ALA A 370 12.12 7.07 18.78
N LEU A 371 13.09 6.16 18.76
CA LEU A 371 13.55 5.43 19.95
C LEU A 371 14.15 6.33 21.04
N SER A 372 14.60 7.53 20.66
CA SER A 372 15.21 8.53 21.57
C SER A 372 14.30 9.71 21.89
N TRP A 373 13.09 9.75 21.31
CA TRP A 373 12.14 10.82 21.60
C TRP A 373 11.60 10.67 23.01
N SER A 374 11.16 11.79 23.61
CA SER A 374 10.50 11.77 24.92
C SER A 374 9.27 10.86 24.88
N GLU A 375 9.21 9.89 25.80
CA GLU A 375 8.08 8.96 25.92
C GLU A 375 6.76 9.68 26.21
N ARG A 376 6.81 10.89 26.78
CA ARG A 376 5.64 11.72 27.08
C ARG A 376 5.03 12.30 25.80
N SER A 377 5.84 12.52 24.77
CA SER A 377 5.35 13.16 23.55
C SER A 377 4.24 12.32 22.91
N PRO A 378 3.14 12.97 22.49
CA PRO A 378 2.04 12.33 21.75
C PRO A 378 2.50 11.60 20.48
N TYR A 379 3.58 12.08 19.86
CA TYR A 379 4.09 11.59 18.58
C TYR A 379 5.09 10.43 18.74
N THR A 380 5.47 10.08 19.97
CA THR A 380 6.44 9.03 20.25
C THR A 380 5.74 7.67 20.43
N PRO A 381 6.06 6.67 19.60
CA PRO A 381 5.63 5.30 19.85
C PRO A 381 6.20 4.80 21.19
N THR A 382 5.37 4.17 22.03
CA THR A 382 5.79 3.57 23.30
C THR A 382 5.20 2.17 23.45
N ILE A 383 5.61 1.41 24.47
CA ILE A 383 5.02 0.08 24.76
C ILE A 383 3.50 0.17 24.94
N ASN A 384 3.02 1.25 25.55
CA ASN A 384 1.58 1.47 25.76
C ASN A 384 0.88 2.07 24.54
N ARG A 385 1.64 2.65 23.61
CA ARG A 385 1.19 3.31 22.38
C ARG A 385 2.08 2.86 21.22
N PRO A 386 1.95 1.60 20.77
CA PRO A 386 2.92 1.00 19.86
C PRO A 386 2.87 1.58 18.44
N ARG A 387 1.89 2.45 18.12
CA ARG A 387 1.80 3.27 16.90
C ARG A 387 1.30 4.68 17.22
N ALA A 388 1.93 5.69 16.67
CA ALA A 388 1.70 7.12 16.94
C ALA A 388 0.97 7.84 15.78
N TYR A 389 -0.05 7.22 15.21
CA TYR A 389 -0.96 7.87 14.26
C TYR A 389 -2.36 7.93 14.89
N TYR A 390 -3.15 8.95 14.60
CA TYR A 390 -4.53 9.11 15.10
C TYR A 390 -5.53 9.04 13.94
N VAL A 391 -6.60 8.24 14.07
CA VAL A 391 -7.75 8.26 13.17
C VAL A 391 -8.98 8.50 14.07
N PRO A 392 -9.88 9.43 13.72
CA PRO A 392 -11.13 9.58 14.46
C PRO A 392 -11.97 8.32 14.26
N LEU A 393 -12.48 7.75 15.35
CA LEU A 393 -13.38 6.60 15.30
C LEU A 393 -14.68 6.87 16.02
N PHE A 394 -15.76 6.36 15.45
CA PHE A 394 -17.07 6.17 16.07
C PHE A 394 -17.00 5.46 17.45
N PRO A 395 -18.00 5.65 18.34
CA PRO A 395 -17.92 5.28 19.76
C PRO A 395 -17.60 3.80 20.00
N MET A 396 -16.54 3.59 20.79
CA MET A 396 -15.95 2.31 21.17
C MET A 396 -16.66 1.67 22.39
N SER A 397 -17.89 1.16 22.21
CA SER A 397 -18.46 0.25 23.21
C SER A 397 -17.89 -1.18 23.12
N TRP A 398 -17.01 -1.46 22.15
CA TRP A 398 -16.60 -2.82 21.74
C TRP A 398 -15.12 -3.15 22.08
N VAL A 399 -14.49 -2.44 23.02
CA VAL A 399 -13.06 -2.62 23.39
C VAL A 399 -12.72 -4.06 23.84
N ASN A 400 -13.73 -4.85 24.20
CA ASN A 400 -13.61 -6.26 24.60
C ASN A 400 -14.09 -7.27 23.54
N ASP A 401 -14.55 -6.82 22.36
CA ASP A 401 -15.01 -7.69 21.28
C ASP A 401 -13.89 -8.11 20.33
N THR A 402 -14.19 -9.06 19.42
CA THR A 402 -13.30 -9.44 18.31
C THR A 402 -12.64 -8.22 17.66
N PRO A 403 -11.35 -8.28 17.30
CA PRO A 403 -10.68 -7.15 16.65
C PRO A 403 -11.52 -6.70 15.46
N GLN A 404 -11.89 -5.41 15.46
CA GLN A 404 -12.83 -4.85 14.50
C GLN A 404 -12.42 -5.24 13.07
N LEU A 405 -13.35 -5.85 12.34
CA LEU A 405 -13.13 -6.40 11.00
C LEU A 405 -12.67 -5.36 9.96
N TRP A 406 -12.62 -4.07 10.28
CA TRP A 406 -12.24 -3.01 9.36
C TRP A 406 -10.85 -2.43 9.64
N SER A 407 -10.16 -2.84 10.72
CA SER A 407 -8.77 -2.45 10.98
C SER A 407 -7.93 -3.60 11.54
N MET A 408 -6.77 -3.88 10.94
CA MET A 408 -5.79 -4.82 11.53
C MET A 408 -5.10 -4.26 12.77
N PHE A 409 -5.25 -2.96 13.05
CA PHE A 409 -4.66 -2.29 14.21
C PHE A 409 -5.58 -1.16 14.68
N TYR A 410 -6.22 -1.31 15.84
CA TYR A 410 -6.74 -0.18 16.60
C TYR A 410 -6.52 -0.39 18.11
N PRO A 411 -6.03 0.61 18.88
CA PRO A 411 -6.03 2.05 18.56
C PRO A 411 -4.68 2.75 18.39
N LEU A 412 -4.57 3.40 17.22
CA LEU A 412 -4.32 4.83 17.11
C LEU A 412 -4.94 5.60 18.28
N TYR A 413 -4.12 6.23 19.14
CA TYR A 413 -4.47 6.73 20.48
C TYR A 413 -5.75 6.14 21.09
N GLY A 414 -5.61 5.26 22.08
CA GLY A 414 -6.76 4.92 22.91
C GLY A 414 -7.39 6.22 23.45
N ARG A 415 -8.71 6.38 23.27
CA ARG A 415 -9.48 7.51 23.81
C ARG A 415 -9.19 7.78 25.31
N ARG A 416 -8.73 6.74 26.03
CA ARG A 416 -8.24 6.76 27.41
C ARG A 416 -7.07 7.71 27.70
N TYR A 417 -6.33 8.15 26.67
CA TYR A 417 -5.20 9.09 26.82
C TYR A 417 -5.58 10.53 26.48
N PHE A 418 -6.85 10.76 26.14
CA PHE A 418 -7.40 12.08 25.92
C PHE A 418 -8.36 12.39 27.07
N THR A 419 -8.30 13.62 27.56
CA THR A 419 -9.37 14.14 28.41
C THR A 419 -10.69 14.13 27.63
N VAL A 420 -11.81 14.17 28.34
CA VAL A 420 -13.15 14.23 27.71
C VAL A 420 -13.25 15.43 26.75
N GLN A 421 -12.57 16.52 27.06
CA GLN A 421 -12.46 17.73 26.22
C GLN A 421 -11.66 17.45 24.93
N ASN A 422 -10.51 16.78 25.05
CA ASN A 422 -9.70 16.38 23.89
C ASN A 422 -10.44 15.40 22.98
N LEU A 423 -11.31 14.55 23.54
CA LEU A 423 -12.16 13.62 22.79
C LEU A 423 -13.28 14.30 21.98
N ALA A 424 -13.83 15.41 22.46
CA ALA A 424 -14.80 16.19 21.71
C ALA A 424 -14.15 16.84 20.46
N LEU A 425 -12.90 17.30 20.60
CA LEU A 425 -12.13 17.93 19.53
C LEU A 425 -11.59 16.94 18.51
N VAL A 426 -11.33 15.72 18.93
CA VAL A 426 -10.94 14.58 18.10
C VAL A 426 -11.92 14.36 16.93
N ASP A 427 -13.22 14.44 17.19
CA ASP A 427 -14.27 14.12 16.21
C ASP A 427 -14.75 15.38 15.45
N GLN A 428 -14.57 16.58 16.03
CA GLN A 428 -15.13 17.84 15.51
C GLN A 428 -14.10 18.83 14.95
N ASN A 429 -12.88 18.88 15.49
CA ASN A 429 -11.88 19.90 15.14
C ASN A 429 -10.43 19.42 15.41
N PHE A 430 -9.95 18.49 14.58
CA PHE A 430 -8.61 17.91 14.68
C PHE A 430 -7.44 18.91 14.63
N PRO A 431 -7.50 20.02 13.86
CA PRO A 431 -6.47 21.07 13.92
C PRO A 431 -6.34 21.69 15.32
N LEU A 432 -7.45 22.02 15.98
CA LEU A 432 -7.47 22.60 17.32
C LEU A 432 -6.91 21.63 18.37
N LEU A 433 -7.22 20.34 18.25
CA LEU A 433 -6.63 19.31 19.11
C LEU A 433 -5.10 19.26 19.00
N ASN A 434 -4.53 19.33 17.79
CA ASN A 434 -3.07 19.33 17.63
C ASN A 434 -2.44 20.57 18.29
N HIS A 435 -3.12 21.71 18.27
CA HIS A 435 -2.65 22.92 18.96
C HIS A 435 -2.63 22.75 20.48
N ILE A 436 -3.70 22.20 21.06
CA ILE A 436 -3.79 21.94 22.51
C ILE A 436 -2.72 20.93 22.95
N LEU A 437 -2.56 19.83 22.22
CA LEU A 437 -1.53 18.85 22.51
C LEU A 437 -0.11 19.44 22.42
N GLN A 438 0.13 20.37 21.48
CA GLN A 438 1.42 21.06 21.39
C GLN A 438 1.66 22.02 22.56
N GLN A 439 0.62 22.69 23.05
CA GLN A 439 0.69 23.55 24.23
C GLN A 439 0.94 22.76 25.52
N GLU A 440 0.28 21.61 25.69
CA GLU A 440 0.52 20.70 26.84
C GLU A 440 1.99 20.23 26.87
N ILE A 441 2.56 19.87 25.71
CA ILE A 441 3.98 19.49 25.61
C ILE A 441 4.92 20.63 26.04
N GLN A 442 4.58 21.88 25.68
CA GLN A 442 5.39 23.05 26.01
C GLN A 442 5.32 23.40 27.50
N GLN A 443 4.14 23.29 28.11
CA GLN A 443 3.94 23.58 29.54
C GLN A 443 4.58 22.52 30.46
N ASP A 444 4.58 21.24 30.06
CA ASP A 444 5.16 20.15 30.86
C ASP A 444 6.70 20.06 30.79
N LEU A 445 7.35 20.79 29.88
CA LEU A 445 8.82 20.89 29.79
C LEU A 445 9.43 21.85 30.82
N GLU A 446 8.62 22.68 31.48
CA GLU A 446 9.08 23.71 32.44
C GLU A 446 9.01 23.28 33.91
N ILE A 447 8.54 22.07 34.23
CA ILE A 447 8.38 21.59 35.61
C ILE A 447 9.56 20.67 36.02
N PRO A 448 10.47 21.08 36.92
CA PRO A 448 11.51 20.21 37.48
C PRO A 448 10.89 19.07 38.30
N GLN A 449 11.56 17.91 38.34
CA GLN A 449 11.05 16.62 38.82
C GLN A 449 10.59 16.52 40.30
N ASP A 450 10.62 17.58 41.11
CA ASP A 450 10.43 17.47 42.57
C ASP A 450 9.14 18.11 43.13
N GLN A 451 8.13 18.40 42.32
CA GLN A 451 6.82 18.79 42.84
C GLN A 451 5.69 18.00 42.19
N GLN A 452 5.25 16.93 42.87
CA GLN A 452 3.92 16.38 42.67
C GLN A 452 2.90 17.41 43.18
N VAL A 453 2.55 18.38 42.34
CA VAL A 453 1.36 19.20 42.55
C VAL A 453 0.15 18.36 42.16
N GLN A 454 -0.70 18.05 43.15
CA GLN A 454 -2.08 17.65 42.90
C GLN A 454 -2.77 18.80 42.17
N ILE A 455 -2.96 18.66 40.85
CA ILE A 455 -3.78 19.59 40.08
C ILE A 455 -5.24 19.12 40.21
N GLU A 456 -5.97 19.69 41.15
CA GLU A 456 -7.44 19.72 41.10
C GLU A 456 -7.85 20.61 39.93
N ILE A 457 -8.35 20.00 38.86
CA ILE A 457 -8.99 20.71 37.76
C ILE A 457 -10.37 21.18 38.24
N ASN A 458 -10.42 22.41 38.76
CA ASN A 458 -11.67 23.15 38.92
C ASN A 458 -12.14 23.65 37.55
N GLN A 459 -12.82 22.81 36.77
CA GLN A 459 -13.73 23.27 35.71
C GLN A 459 -14.99 22.41 35.63
N GLN A 460 -16.10 23.12 35.86
CA GLN A 460 -17.49 22.71 35.91
C GLN A 460 -17.93 21.80 34.74
N ILE A 461 -18.14 20.52 35.03
CA ILE A 461 -19.24 19.73 34.46
C ILE A 461 -19.81 18.89 35.62
N GLN A 462 -20.66 19.51 36.45
CA GLN A 462 -21.51 18.74 37.35
C GLN A 462 -22.63 18.12 36.51
N ILE A 463 -22.61 16.79 36.41
CA ILE A 463 -23.78 16.00 36.02
C ILE A 463 -24.79 16.19 37.16
N PRO A 464 -25.98 16.78 36.92
CA PRO A 464 -26.94 17.00 38.00
C PRO A 464 -27.58 15.66 38.36
N GLN A 465 -27.32 15.18 39.58
CA GLN A 465 -28.26 14.31 40.29
C GLN A 465 -29.17 15.16 41.17
N GLU A 466 -30.43 14.73 41.22
CA GLU A 466 -31.62 15.40 41.74
C GLU A 466 -31.44 15.97 43.16
N ASN A 467 -31.67 17.28 43.30
CA ASN A 467 -32.65 17.88 44.23
C ASN A 467 -32.38 19.38 44.32
N ASN A 468 -33.28 20.18 43.74
CA ASN A 468 -33.21 21.64 43.72
C ASN A 468 -34.51 22.19 44.31
N ILE A 469 -34.42 23.31 45.02
CA ILE A 469 -35.39 24.42 44.90
C ILE A 469 -34.82 25.75 45.44
N GLN A 470 -33.72 25.81 46.22
CA GLN A 470 -33.22 27.09 46.75
C GLN A 470 -31.85 27.59 46.24
N ILE A 471 -31.17 26.89 45.31
CA ILE A 471 -29.82 27.28 44.82
C ILE A 471 -29.86 28.05 43.49
N ASN A 472 -31.02 28.14 42.83
CA ASN A 472 -31.14 28.64 41.46
C ASN A 472 -30.84 30.15 41.27
N ASP A 473 -31.12 31.00 42.26
CA ASP A 473 -31.02 32.46 42.06
C ASP A 473 -29.56 32.97 42.13
N GLN A 474 -28.71 32.35 42.96
CA GLN A 474 -27.28 32.71 43.02
C GLN A 474 -26.49 32.18 41.82
N GLN A 475 -26.85 31.02 41.28
CA GLN A 475 -26.21 30.48 40.07
C GLN A 475 -26.59 31.27 38.81
N GLN A 476 -27.83 31.76 38.71
CA GLN A 476 -28.23 32.62 37.58
C GLN A 476 -27.52 33.98 37.61
N GLN A 477 -27.29 34.58 38.78
CA GLN A 477 -26.54 35.84 38.87
C GLN A 477 -25.06 35.67 38.52
N GLN A 478 -24.42 34.57 38.91
CA GLN A 478 -23.04 34.28 38.50
C GLN A 478 -22.92 34.01 36.99
N GLN A 479 -23.88 33.32 36.38
CA GLN A 479 -23.89 33.13 34.92
C GLN A 479 -24.09 34.44 34.15
N GLN A 480 -24.94 35.35 34.64
CA GLN A 480 -25.11 36.67 34.01
C GLN A 480 -23.84 37.53 34.10
N GLN A 481 -23.13 37.51 35.24
CA GLN A 481 -21.86 38.23 35.37
C GLN A 481 -20.76 37.67 34.45
N GLN A 482 -20.68 36.34 34.30
CA GLN A 482 -19.72 35.73 33.37
C GLN A 482 -20.03 36.05 31.90
N GLN A 483 -21.31 36.07 31.51
CA GLN A 483 -21.72 36.47 30.16
C GLN A 483 -21.40 37.94 29.87
N GLN A 484 -21.57 38.84 30.84
CA GLN A 484 -21.19 40.25 30.68
C GLN A 484 -19.67 40.42 30.53
N GLN A 485 -18.85 39.68 31.27
CA GLN A 485 -17.39 39.73 31.12
C GLN A 485 -16.92 39.20 29.76
N GLN A 486 -17.52 38.12 29.25
CA GLN A 486 -17.21 37.62 27.91
C GLN A 486 -17.59 38.61 26.80
N GLN A 487 -18.74 39.28 26.92
CA GLN A 487 -19.15 40.32 25.96
C GLN A 487 -18.19 41.52 25.98
N GLN A 488 -17.70 41.94 27.14
CA GLN A 488 -16.71 43.02 27.25
C GLN A 488 -15.36 42.65 26.62
N GLN A 489 -14.88 41.42 26.82
CA GLN A 489 -13.65 40.94 26.17
C GLN A 489 -13.79 40.89 24.65
N TYR A 490 -14.95 40.45 24.15
CA TYR A 490 -15.21 40.40 22.71
C TYR A 490 -15.25 41.81 22.08
N GLN A 491 -15.84 42.79 22.77
CA GLN A 491 -15.81 44.19 22.33
C GLN A 491 -14.39 44.77 22.34
N GLN A 492 -13.57 44.48 23.35
CA GLN A 492 -12.18 44.93 23.37
C GLN A 492 -11.36 44.36 22.20
N GLN A 493 -11.55 43.08 21.85
CA GLN A 493 -10.90 42.49 20.67
C GLN A 493 -11.34 43.14 19.36
N GLN A 494 -12.63 43.47 19.21
CA GLN A 494 -13.12 44.16 18.03
C GLN A 494 -12.51 45.57 17.90
N ILE A 495 -12.38 46.30 19.00
CA ILE A 495 -11.73 47.62 19.03
C ILE A 495 -10.25 47.48 18.65
N LEU A 496 -9.53 46.48 19.19
CA LEU A 496 -8.13 46.25 18.87
C LEU A 496 -7.91 45.96 17.37
N ASN A 497 -8.79 45.15 16.78
CA ASN A 497 -8.75 44.82 15.36
C ASN A 497 -9.05 46.05 14.48
N GLN A 498 -9.99 46.92 14.89
CA GLN A 498 -10.26 48.17 14.18
C GLN A 498 -9.06 49.13 14.24
N ILE A 499 -8.38 49.24 15.37
CA ILE A 499 -7.16 50.06 15.50
C ILE A 499 -6.05 49.54 14.57
N GLN A 500 -5.85 48.22 14.51
CA GLN A 500 -4.87 47.63 13.58
C GLN A 500 -5.22 47.90 12.12
N GLN A 501 -6.50 47.82 11.74
CA GLN A 501 -6.91 48.14 10.37
C GLN A 501 -6.66 49.62 10.01
N VAL A 502 -6.91 50.55 10.93
CA VAL A 502 -6.63 51.97 10.71
C VAL A 502 -5.12 52.23 10.55
N GLN A 503 -4.27 51.57 11.35
CA GLN A 503 -2.82 51.68 11.22
C GLN A 503 -2.30 51.18 9.87
N VAL A 504 -2.84 50.08 9.35
CA VAL A 504 -2.48 49.53 8.03
C VAL A 504 -2.90 50.48 6.90
N VAL A 505 -4.08 51.11 7.00
CA VAL A 505 -4.53 52.10 6.01
C VAL A 505 -3.61 53.33 6.03
N HIS A 506 -3.21 53.80 7.21
CA HIS A 506 -2.33 54.96 7.34
C HIS A 506 -0.93 54.70 6.77
N GLN A 507 -0.36 53.51 7.01
CA GLN A 507 0.91 53.10 6.40
C GLN A 507 0.83 53.03 4.87
N ASN A 508 -0.28 52.50 4.33
CA ASN A 508 -0.46 52.42 2.89
C ASN A 508 -0.60 53.80 2.24
N GLN A 509 -1.20 54.78 2.93
CA GLN A 509 -1.27 56.16 2.44
C GLN A 509 0.10 56.84 2.43
N GLU A 510 0.94 56.64 3.45
CA GLU A 510 2.32 57.15 3.46
C GLU A 510 3.16 56.57 2.32
N ILE A 511 3.04 55.26 2.05
CA ILE A 511 3.72 54.61 0.93
C ILE A 511 3.24 55.20 -0.42
N GLN A 512 1.95 55.47 -0.57
CA GLN A 512 1.43 56.10 -1.78
C GLN A 512 1.96 57.53 -1.98
N HIS A 513 2.09 58.31 -0.89
CA HIS A 513 2.63 59.67 -0.96
C HIS A 513 4.11 59.67 -1.35
N LEU A 514 4.91 58.77 -0.77
CA LEU A 514 6.33 58.59 -1.13
C LEU A 514 6.52 58.17 -2.59
N ASN A 515 5.65 57.29 -3.10
CA ASN A 515 5.68 56.88 -4.51
C ASN A 515 5.29 58.04 -5.45
N GLN A 516 4.38 58.92 -5.05
CA GLN A 516 4.02 60.11 -5.83
C GLN A 516 5.16 61.13 -5.86
N GLU A 517 5.86 61.35 -4.74
CA GLU A 517 7.04 62.21 -4.68
C GLU A 517 8.18 61.68 -5.54
N GLN A 518 8.46 60.36 -5.51
CA GLN A 518 9.45 59.75 -6.40
C GLN A 518 9.08 59.89 -7.89
N ASN A 519 7.81 59.76 -8.24
CA ASN A 519 7.36 59.94 -9.62
C ASN A 519 7.48 61.40 -10.09
N LEU A 520 7.30 62.39 -9.21
CA LEU A 520 7.54 63.80 -9.52
C LEU A 520 9.02 64.10 -9.72
N ILE A 521 9.91 63.51 -8.92
CA ILE A 521 11.37 63.64 -9.09
C ILE A 521 11.80 63.07 -10.44
N ASN A 522 11.31 61.87 -10.80
CA ASN A 522 11.63 61.23 -12.08
C ASN A 522 11.07 61.93 -13.33
N GLN A 523 10.18 62.92 -13.18
CA GLN A 523 9.67 63.74 -14.29
C GLN A 523 10.46 65.05 -14.48
N ILE A 524 11.32 65.41 -13.51
CA ILE A 524 12.16 66.61 -13.56
C ILE A 524 13.57 66.29 -14.11
N GLU A 525 13.99 65.02 -14.03
CA GLU A 525 15.15 64.47 -14.77
C GLU A 525 14.78 64.09 -16.21
#